data_AF-A0A918GN50-F1
#
_entry.id   AF-A0A918GN50-F1
#
_cell.length_a   1.000
_cell.length_b   1.000
_cell.length_c   1.000
_cell.angle_alpha   90.00
_cell.angle_beta   90.00
_cell.angle_gamma   90.00
#
_symmetry.space_group_name_H-M   'P 1'
#
loop_
_entity.id
_entity.type
_entity.pdbx_description
1 polymer ?
#
loop_
_entity_poly.entity_id
_entity_poly.type
_entity_poly.pdbx_seq_one_letter_code
_entity_poly.pdbx_strand_id
1 'polypeptide(L)'
;MKIFRSRPARRRALLAAAVAAAVAAGVGVVSGMSPATARQDPAQATFRCALPDGGQVDTPVQVGLSVPETVTAGEPLAAEPTVEIALPADAVAALRAVGAETIGGSATAEFALRQNGVDTPLPPAELAAAPSALAEGVILALSGPAVTAEPEEGTAELVLAGLTAHLRAGAPGKADQAVDCDAYPGGETLGSAAVTAAPAQRRQPVAPMDEPSANAGLKVTFDVNAVNTIAKIGVDLSITGDLVTFLDPFAPPPSPVTGTLTLDPVKDAYLVVFRFMPVHNDIEFKPGAVTGTAEMDITGQPWKAKVDTVSDIELRLHRVRQDGVDLAVGDNCWTAGPMKVPLKGDIILVPGATSEFKTKADLPAFTGCGTREDLDPLITGLVSGPDNPMTVRLTLKCIETNCG
;
A
#
# COMPACT_ATOMS: atom_id res chain seq x y z
N MET A 1 -80.63 60.82 -15.54
CA MET A 1 -79.28 60.46 -15.08
C MET A 1 -78.77 59.30 -15.91
N LYS A 2 -77.75 59.54 -16.74
CA LYS A 2 -77.15 58.55 -17.65
C LYS A 2 -75.98 57.87 -16.94
N ILE A 3 -76.02 56.54 -16.84
CA ILE A 3 -74.95 55.71 -16.26
C ILE A 3 -74.11 55.16 -17.43
N PHE A 4 -72.85 55.59 -17.50
CA PHE A 4 -71.88 55.10 -18.48
C PHE A 4 -71.05 53.96 -17.86
N ARG A 5 -70.98 52.84 -18.59
CA ARG A 5 -70.11 51.69 -18.34
C ARG A 5 -68.66 52.06 -18.68
N SER A 6 -67.71 51.67 -17.84
CA SER A 6 -66.28 51.58 -18.19
C SER A 6 -65.75 50.17 -17.91
N ARG A 7 -65.09 49.59 -18.91
CA ARG A 7 -64.33 48.32 -18.84
C ARG A 7 -62.89 48.63 -18.42
N PRO A 8 -62.22 47.83 -17.59
CA PRO A 8 -60.78 47.88 -17.49
C PRO A 8 -60.10 46.88 -18.43
N ALA A 9 -58.98 47.35 -18.98
CA ALA A 9 -58.15 46.72 -19.99
C ALA A 9 -57.21 45.66 -19.41
N ARG A 10 -56.95 44.62 -20.22
CA ARG A 10 -55.88 43.64 -20.03
C ARG A 10 -54.51 44.30 -20.23
N ARG A 11 -53.60 44.15 -19.26
CA ARG A 11 -52.15 44.31 -19.47
C ARG A 11 -51.48 42.96 -19.24
N ARG A 12 -50.79 42.48 -20.27
CA ARG A 12 -49.86 41.35 -20.22
C ARG A 12 -48.56 41.86 -19.60
N ALA A 13 -48.06 41.18 -18.58
CA ALA A 13 -46.70 41.34 -18.08
C ALA A 13 -45.92 40.05 -18.42
N LEU A 14 -44.88 40.20 -19.23
CA LEU A 14 -43.82 39.22 -19.43
C LEU A 14 -42.88 39.32 -18.23
N LEU A 15 -42.69 38.22 -17.51
CA LEU A 15 -41.65 38.06 -16.49
C LEU A 15 -40.67 37.01 -17.02
N ALA A 16 -39.48 37.47 -17.41
CA ALA A 16 -38.32 36.63 -17.61
C ALA A 16 -37.73 36.33 -16.23
N ALA A 17 -37.71 35.06 -15.84
CA ALA A 17 -37.05 34.60 -14.63
C ALA A 17 -35.59 34.23 -14.97
N ALA A 18 -34.65 34.95 -14.37
CA ALA A 18 -33.25 34.57 -14.33
C ALA A 18 -33.07 33.49 -13.25
N VAL A 19 -32.54 32.33 -13.66
CA VAL A 19 -32.13 31.25 -12.74
C VAL A 19 -30.70 31.58 -12.28
N ALA A 20 -30.54 31.94 -11.01
CA ALA A 20 -29.25 31.99 -10.34
C ALA A 20 -29.05 30.68 -9.57
N ALA A 21 -28.04 29.90 -9.98
CA ALA A 21 -27.60 28.73 -9.26
C ALA A 21 -26.85 29.16 -8.00
N ALA A 22 -27.33 28.74 -6.83
CA ALA A 22 -26.67 28.92 -5.55
C ALA A 22 -25.98 27.60 -5.17
N VAL A 23 -24.65 27.56 -5.27
CA VAL A 23 -23.81 26.51 -4.67
C VAL A 23 -23.59 26.89 -3.21
N ALA A 24 -24.22 26.17 -2.29
CA ALA A 24 -24.05 26.36 -0.86
C ALA A 24 -22.84 25.55 -0.36
N ALA A 25 -21.73 26.24 -0.06
CA ALA A 25 -20.62 25.69 0.69
C ALA A 25 -20.98 25.68 2.19
N GLY A 26 -21.25 24.50 2.74
CA GLY A 26 -21.41 24.30 4.18
C GLY A 26 -20.05 24.05 4.84
N VAL A 27 -19.52 25.04 5.55
CA VAL A 27 -18.33 24.89 6.41
C VAL A 27 -18.80 24.56 7.83
N GLY A 28 -18.72 23.29 8.21
CA GLY A 28 -18.84 22.84 9.60
C GLY A 28 -17.46 22.84 10.24
N VAL A 29 -17.24 23.70 11.23
CA VAL A 29 -15.99 23.77 11.99
C VAL A 29 -16.01 22.66 13.05
N VAL A 30 -15.21 21.62 12.85
CA VAL A 30 -14.88 20.63 13.88
C VAL A 30 -13.40 20.78 14.21
N SER A 31 -13.11 21.20 15.43
CA SER A 31 -11.77 21.49 15.92
C SER A 31 -11.04 20.18 16.28
N GLY A 32 -10.37 19.58 15.32
CA GLY A 32 -9.34 18.55 15.52
C GLY A 32 -8.12 18.92 14.70
N MET A 33 -6.97 19.13 15.33
CA MET A 33 -5.71 19.41 14.62
C MET A 33 -5.20 18.10 13.98
N SER A 34 -5.77 17.74 12.84
CA SER A 34 -5.13 16.82 11.89
C SER A 34 -3.99 17.57 11.18
N PRO A 35 -2.92 16.87 10.72
CA PRO A 35 -1.92 17.48 9.85
C PRO A 35 -2.62 18.15 8.66
N ALA A 36 -2.15 19.35 8.29
CA ALA A 36 -2.69 20.07 7.14
C ALA A 36 -2.49 19.21 5.88
N THR A 37 -3.58 18.65 5.37
CA THR A 37 -3.62 18.09 4.03
C THR A 37 -3.61 19.24 3.04
N ALA A 38 -2.76 19.15 2.01
CA ALA A 38 -2.76 20.10 0.90
C ALA A 38 -4.20 20.24 0.38
N ARG A 39 -4.63 21.46 0.09
CA ARG A 39 -5.92 21.66 -0.56
C ARG A 39 -5.81 21.13 -2.00
N GLN A 40 -6.33 19.94 -2.23
CA GLN A 40 -6.41 19.35 -3.57
C GLN A 40 -7.79 19.62 -4.15
N ASP A 41 -7.81 20.23 -5.34
CA ASP A 41 -9.04 20.39 -6.09
C ASP A 41 -9.30 19.04 -6.78
N PRO A 42 -10.40 18.34 -6.47
CA PRO A 42 -10.70 17.06 -7.12
C PRO A 42 -10.86 17.27 -8.62
N ALA A 43 -10.32 16.34 -9.41
CA ALA A 43 -10.53 16.36 -10.85
C ALA A 43 -12.01 16.09 -11.15
N GLN A 44 -12.54 16.81 -12.14
CA GLN A 44 -13.93 16.68 -12.56
C GLN A 44 -13.97 16.01 -13.93
N ALA A 45 -14.62 14.86 -13.99
CA ALA A 45 -14.87 14.13 -15.21
C ALA A 45 -16.38 13.95 -15.43
N THR A 46 -16.73 13.44 -16.60
CA THR A 46 -18.11 13.05 -16.92
C THR A 46 -18.08 11.69 -17.59
N PHE A 47 -18.76 10.72 -16.99
CA PHE A 47 -18.99 9.42 -17.63
C PHE A 47 -20.24 9.47 -18.48
N ARG A 48 -20.22 8.69 -19.56
CA ARG A 48 -21.43 8.36 -20.29
C ARG A 48 -21.81 6.94 -19.92
N CYS A 49 -22.96 6.76 -19.28
CA CYS A 49 -23.40 5.47 -18.76
C CYS A 49 -24.61 4.94 -19.53
N ALA A 50 -24.56 3.66 -19.91
CA ALA A 50 -25.64 2.91 -20.50
C ALA A 50 -26.60 2.41 -19.41
N LEU A 51 -27.87 2.79 -19.52
CA LEU A 51 -28.92 2.37 -18.60
C LEU A 51 -29.59 1.06 -19.08
N PRO A 52 -30.20 0.27 -18.18
CA PRO A 52 -30.81 -1.01 -18.53
C PRO A 52 -31.98 -0.92 -19.53
N ASP A 53 -32.59 0.26 -19.67
CA ASP A 53 -33.65 0.53 -20.66
C ASP A 53 -33.10 0.89 -22.06
N GLY A 54 -31.78 0.86 -22.22
CA GLY A 54 -31.08 1.27 -23.45
C GLY A 54 -30.79 2.77 -23.52
N GLY A 55 -31.19 3.54 -22.51
CA GLY A 55 -30.86 4.96 -22.37
C GLY A 55 -29.37 5.20 -22.15
N GLN A 56 -28.96 6.44 -22.36
CA GLN A 56 -27.59 6.91 -22.15
C GLN A 56 -27.66 8.19 -21.33
N VAL A 57 -26.85 8.29 -20.28
CA VAL A 57 -26.84 9.44 -19.37
C VAL A 57 -25.43 9.90 -19.04
N ASP A 58 -25.22 11.21 -19.07
CA ASP A 58 -23.96 11.84 -18.67
C ASP A 58 -23.95 12.01 -17.15
N THR A 59 -23.02 11.35 -16.48
CA THR A 59 -22.91 11.25 -15.02
C THR A 59 -21.65 11.99 -14.56
N PRO A 60 -21.77 13.10 -13.81
CA PRO A 60 -20.63 13.80 -13.24
C PRO A 60 -19.84 12.90 -12.29
N VAL A 61 -18.51 12.98 -12.38
CA VAL A 61 -17.57 12.23 -11.56
C VAL A 61 -16.59 13.20 -10.94
N GLN A 62 -16.32 13.07 -9.65
CA GLN A 62 -15.21 13.73 -8.99
C GLN A 62 -14.20 12.70 -8.52
N VAL A 63 -12.95 12.89 -8.90
CA VAL A 63 -11.84 12.04 -8.46
C VAL A 63 -10.97 12.84 -7.51
N GLY A 64 -10.96 12.39 -6.26
CA GLY A 64 -10.12 12.94 -5.21
C GLY A 64 -8.93 12.03 -4.92
N LEU A 65 -7.88 12.64 -4.41
CA LEU A 65 -6.74 11.94 -3.86
C LEU A 65 -6.35 12.67 -2.57
N SER A 66 -5.99 11.94 -1.53
CA SER A 66 -5.41 12.55 -0.32
C SER A 66 -3.91 12.34 -0.35
N VAL A 67 -3.15 13.38 -0.69
CA VAL A 67 -1.68 13.31 -0.78
C VAL A 67 -1.06 14.21 0.30
N PRO A 68 -0.01 13.75 1.01
CA PRO A 68 0.74 14.61 1.92
C PRO A 68 1.40 15.80 1.19
N GLU A 69 1.47 16.95 1.85
CA GLU A 69 2.11 18.16 1.30
C GLU A 69 3.61 17.96 1.04
N THR A 70 4.28 17.22 1.93
CA THR A 70 5.72 16.96 1.86
C THR A 70 6.03 15.50 2.15
N VAL A 71 6.98 14.93 1.40
CA VAL A 71 7.54 13.59 1.64
C VAL A 71 9.05 13.66 1.59
N THR A 72 9.72 12.76 2.29
CA THR A 72 11.17 12.63 2.24
C THR A 72 11.57 11.73 1.07
N ALA A 73 12.56 12.12 0.27
CA ALA A 73 13.05 11.27 -0.82
C ALA A 73 13.43 9.87 -0.29
N GLY A 74 12.91 8.81 -0.92
CA GLY A 74 13.09 7.42 -0.50
C GLY A 74 12.11 6.93 0.58
N GLU A 75 11.23 7.79 1.11
CA GLU A 75 10.05 7.35 1.87
C GLU A 75 8.86 7.11 0.93
N PRO A 76 8.00 6.13 1.21
CA PRO A 76 6.83 5.88 0.39
C PRO A 76 5.83 7.03 0.49
N LEU A 77 5.51 7.64 -0.66
CA LEU A 77 4.37 8.52 -0.84
C LEU A 77 3.10 7.66 -0.90
N ALA A 78 2.32 7.66 0.18
CA ALA A 78 1.01 7.01 0.22
C ALA A 78 -0.09 8.03 -0.07
N ALA A 79 -1.03 7.67 -0.96
CA ALA A 79 -2.16 8.50 -1.31
C ALA A 79 -3.46 7.70 -1.36
N GLU A 80 -4.52 8.21 -0.70
CA GLU A 80 -5.81 7.51 -0.61
C GLU A 80 -6.77 8.04 -1.70
N PRO A 81 -7.17 7.21 -2.68
CA PRO A 81 -8.05 7.65 -3.74
C PRO A 81 -9.53 7.61 -3.32
N THR A 82 -10.29 8.61 -3.78
CA THR A 82 -11.74 8.65 -3.64
C THR A 82 -12.39 8.99 -4.97
N VAL A 83 -13.54 8.37 -5.26
CA VAL A 83 -14.32 8.67 -6.46
C VAL A 83 -15.76 8.91 -6.04
N GLU A 84 -16.31 10.07 -6.42
CA GLU A 84 -17.73 10.39 -6.21
C GLU A 84 -18.44 10.41 -7.56
N ILE A 85 -19.46 9.57 -7.71
CA ILE A 85 -20.27 9.48 -8.92
C ILE A 85 -21.67 9.99 -8.59
N ALA A 86 -22.06 11.12 -9.18
CA ALA A 86 -23.36 11.74 -8.94
C ALA A 86 -24.37 11.30 -10.00
N LEU A 87 -25.32 10.44 -9.65
CA LEU A 87 -26.34 9.99 -10.60
C LEU A 87 -27.39 11.08 -10.84
N PRO A 88 -27.60 11.51 -12.10
CA PRO A 88 -28.63 12.51 -12.39
C PRO A 88 -30.05 11.95 -12.18
N ALA A 89 -31.03 12.83 -12.00
CA ALA A 89 -32.39 12.46 -11.60
C ALA A 89 -33.12 11.58 -12.65
N ASP A 90 -32.82 11.75 -13.94
CA ASP A 90 -33.33 10.92 -15.03
C ASP A 90 -32.77 9.50 -15.00
N ALA A 91 -31.47 9.33 -14.71
CA ALA A 91 -30.85 8.02 -14.48
C ALA A 91 -31.53 7.29 -13.31
N VAL A 92 -31.70 7.99 -12.18
CA VAL A 92 -32.39 7.47 -10.99
C VAL A 92 -33.83 7.05 -11.33
N ALA A 93 -34.56 7.86 -12.10
CA ALA A 93 -35.92 7.55 -12.51
C ALA A 93 -35.98 6.31 -13.43
N ALA A 94 -35.06 6.19 -14.39
CA ALA A 94 -34.95 5.04 -15.28
C ALA A 94 -34.66 3.75 -14.50
N LEU A 95 -33.69 3.78 -13.58
CA LEU A 95 -33.34 2.64 -12.71
C LEU A 95 -34.50 2.22 -11.80
N ARG A 96 -35.26 3.17 -11.26
CA ARG A 96 -36.48 2.85 -10.48
C ARG A 96 -37.58 2.27 -11.37
N ALA A 97 -37.71 2.70 -12.62
CA ALA A 97 -38.73 2.17 -13.55
C ALA A 97 -38.51 0.68 -13.86
N VAL A 98 -37.26 0.23 -13.86
CA VAL A 98 -36.88 -1.20 -13.97
C VAL A 98 -36.82 -1.92 -12.61
N GLY A 99 -37.25 -1.25 -11.54
CA GLY A 99 -37.50 -1.82 -10.24
C GLY A 99 -36.29 -1.93 -9.31
N ALA A 100 -35.25 -1.11 -9.52
CA ALA A 100 -34.12 -0.99 -8.59
C ALA A 100 -34.48 -0.10 -7.38
N GLU A 101 -33.95 -0.46 -6.22
CA GLU A 101 -34.13 0.26 -4.94
C GLU A 101 -32.80 0.74 -4.35
N THR A 102 -31.69 0.12 -4.77
CA THR A 102 -30.34 0.41 -4.30
C THR A 102 -29.37 0.57 -5.47
N ILE A 103 -28.27 1.28 -5.24
CA ILE A 103 -27.16 1.41 -6.17
C ILE A 103 -25.84 1.21 -5.42
N GLY A 104 -25.00 0.32 -5.95
CA GLY A 104 -23.60 0.15 -5.56
C GLY A 104 -22.72 0.22 -6.79
N GLY A 105 -21.41 0.05 -6.60
CA GLY A 105 -20.50 0.02 -7.73
C GLY A 105 -19.06 -0.21 -7.33
N SER A 106 -18.24 -0.49 -8.34
CA SER A 106 -16.80 -0.52 -8.24
C SER A 106 -16.18 0.34 -9.34
N ALA A 107 -14.96 0.79 -9.13
CA ALA A 107 -14.18 1.47 -10.14
C ALA A 107 -12.71 1.03 -10.05
N THR A 108 -12.03 1.01 -11.19
CA THR A 108 -10.58 0.80 -11.27
C THR A 108 -9.97 2.12 -11.73
N ALA A 109 -9.12 2.70 -10.88
CA ALA A 109 -8.39 3.93 -11.18
C ALA A 109 -6.93 3.62 -11.50
N GLU A 110 -6.47 4.08 -12.65
CA GLU A 110 -5.06 3.99 -13.05
C GLU A 110 -4.38 5.32 -12.73
N PHE A 111 -3.23 5.26 -12.06
CA PHE A 111 -2.47 6.44 -11.68
C PHE A 111 -1.07 6.40 -12.29
N ALA A 112 -0.47 7.57 -12.44
CA ALA A 112 0.95 7.72 -12.74
C ALA A 112 1.59 8.72 -11.78
N LEU A 113 2.82 8.44 -11.38
CA LEU A 113 3.69 9.41 -10.73
C LEU A 113 4.42 10.19 -11.83
N ARG A 114 4.08 11.47 -11.98
CA ARG A 114 4.80 12.40 -12.86
C ARG A 114 5.89 13.09 -12.07
N GLN A 115 7.13 12.88 -12.48
CA GLN A 115 8.29 13.54 -11.90
C GLN A 115 9.31 13.89 -12.99
N ASN A 116 9.83 15.12 -12.95
CA ASN A 116 10.76 15.62 -13.97
C ASN A 116 10.21 15.52 -15.42
N GLY A 117 8.88 15.60 -15.57
CA GLY A 117 8.19 15.46 -16.86
C GLY A 117 8.07 14.03 -17.38
N VAL A 118 8.41 13.03 -16.57
CA VAL A 118 8.28 11.60 -16.90
C VAL A 118 7.15 10.99 -16.07
N ASP A 119 6.23 10.30 -16.74
CA ASP A 119 5.12 9.60 -16.11
C ASP A 119 5.53 8.14 -15.86
N THR A 120 5.56 7.73 -14.59
CA THR A 120 5.79 6.35 -14.17
C THR A 120 4.46 5.73 -13.75
N PRO A 121 3.96 4.71 -14.46
CA PRO A 121 2.71 4.04 -14.09
C PRO A 121 2.77 3.44 -12.68
N LEU A 122 1.70 3.61 -11.91
CA LEU A 122 1.51 2.99 -10.61
C LEU A 122 0.55 1.79 -10.73
N PRO A 123 0.56 0.85 -9.76
CA PRO A 123 -0.45 -0.19 -9.70
C PRO A 123 -1.88 0.40 -9.68
N PRO A 124 -2.84 -0.19 -10.40
CA PRO A 124 -4.22 0.29 -10.41
C PRO A 124 -4.86 0.14 -9.03
N ALA A 125 -5.71 1.10 -8.65
CA ALA A 125 -6.48 1.04 -7.41
C ALA A 125 -7.91 0.56 -7.67
N GLU A 126 -8.31 -0.47 -6.92
CA GLU A 126 -9.68 -0.97 -6.90
C GLU A 126 -10.49 -0.23 -5.84
N LEU A 127 -11.53 0.49 -6.28
CA LEU A 127 -12.44 1.23 -5.41
C LEU A 127 -13.81 0.57 -5.40
N ALA A 128 -14.48 0.58 -4.25
CA ALA A 128 -15.83 0.05 -4.12
C ALA A 128 -16.71 0.95 -3.25
N ALA A 129 -18.00 0.92 -3.53
CA ALA A 129 -19.02 1.51 -2.68
C ALA A 129 -20.04 0.44 -2.27
N ALA A 130 -20.37 0.43 -0.98
CA ALA A 130 -21.47 -0.39 -0.47
C ALA A 130 -22.80 0.06 -1.12
N PRO A 131 -23.75 -0.86 -1.36
CA PRO A 131 -25.06 -0.50 -1.87
C PRO A 131 -25.73 0.55 -0.99
N SER A 132 -26.19 1.63 -1.62
CA SER A 132 -26.90 2.74 -0.98
C SER A 132 -28.30 2.85 -1.53
N ALA A 133 -29.22 3.48 -0.79
CA ALA A 133 -30.57 3.70 -1.28
C ALA A 133 -30.55 4.58 -2.53
N LEU A 134 -31.29 4.18 -3.56
CA LEU A 134 -31.38 4.91 -4.83
C LEU A 134 -32.29 6.14 -4.65
N ALA A 135 -31.77 7.21 -4.05
CA ALA A 135 -32.43 8.50 -3.84
C ALA A 135 -32.25 9.44 -5.05
N GLU A 136 -33.07 10.50 -5.14
CA GLU A 136 -32.85 11.54 -6.16
C GLU A 136 -31.56 12.32 -5.83
N GLY A 137 -30.67 12.49 -6.80
CA GLY A 137 -29.37 13.13 -6.59
C GLY A 137 -28.40 12.30 -5.73
N VAL A 138 -28.52 10.96 -5.77
CA VAL A 138 -27.60 10.08 -5.02
C VAL A 138 -26.17 10.27 -5.50
N ILE A 139 -25.24 10.34 -4.55
CA ILE A 139 -23.80 10.35 -4.77
C ILE A 139 -23.25 9.03 -4.26
N LEU A 140 -22.62 8.27 -5.16
CA LEU A 140 -21.92 7.06 -4.80
C LEU A 140 -20.46 7.41 -4.51
N ALA A 141 -20.06 7.32 -3.24
CA ALA A 141 -18.68 7.53 -2.82
C ALA A 141 -17.94 6.18 -2.78
N LEU A 142 -17.02 5.98 -3.72
CA LEU A 142 -16.15 4.81 -3.78
C LEU A 142 -14.81 5.16 -3.13
N SER A 143 -14.30 4.23 -2.33
CA SER A 143 -12.96 4.31 -1.73
C SER A 143 -12.22 2.99 -1.94
N GLY A 144 -10.88 3.06 -1.91
CA GLY A 144 -10.00 1.93 -2.15
C GLY A 144 -8.74 1.99 -1.27
N PRO A 145 -7.83 1.01 -1.40
CA PRO A 145 -6.55 1.04 -0.71
C PRO A 145 -5.70 2.22 -1.18
N ALA A 146 -4.78 2.67 -0.33
CA ALA A 146 -3.83 3.71 -0.70
C ALA A 146 -2.92 3.23 -1.83
N VAL A 147 -2.64 4.11 -2.79
CA VAL A 147 -1.60 3.92 -3.79
C VAL A 147 -0.28 4.42 -3.25
N THR A 148 0.80 3.68 -3.50
CA THR A 148 2.14 4.01 -3.01
C THR A 148 3.10 4.25 -4.14
N ALA A 149 3.95 5.26 -4.01
CA ALA A 149 5.06 5.52 -4.92
C ALA A 149 6.32 5.90 -4.14
N GLU A 150 7.50 5.68 -4.72
CA GLU A 150 8.78 6.11 -4.13
C GLU A 150 9.35 7.25 -4.99
N PRO A 151 9.02 8.51 -4.68
CA PRO A 151 9.46 9.62 -5.50
C PRO A 151 10.92 10.01 -5.17
N GLU A 152 11.60 10.54 -6.19
CA GLU A 152 12.93 11.14 -6.03
C GLU A 152 12.80 12.56 -5.43
N GLU A 153 13.92 13.22 -5.13
CA GLU A 153 13.89 14.64 -4.74
C GLU A 153 13.25 15.52 -5.84
N GLY A 154 12.43 16.49 -5.43
CA GLY A 154 11.78 17.43 -6.33
C GLY A 154 10.27 17.50 -6.13
N THR A 155 9.52 17.80 -7.19
CA THR A 155 8.05 17.81 -7.15
C THR A 155 7.52 16.51 -7.74
N ALA A 156 6.75 15.79 -6.93
CA ALA A 156 6.01 14.60 -7.34
C ALA A 156 4.56 15.00 -7.61
N GLU A 157 4.06 14.73 -8.82
CA GLU A 157 2.66 14.94 -9.19
C GLU A 157 1.98 13.58 -9.38
N LEU A 158 0.81 13.38 -8.78
CA LEU A 158 -0.01 12.20 -9.03
C LEU A 158 -1.06 12.53 -10.08
N VAL A 159 -1.02 11.77 -11.16
CA VAL A 159 -1.84 11.98 -12.36
C VAL A 159 -2.83 10.81 -12.48
N LEU A 160 -4.09 11.12 -12.74
CA LEU A 160 -5.08 10.11 -13.11
C LEU A 160 -4.82 9.70 -14.56
N ALA A 161 -4.36 8.47 -14.79
CA ALA A 161 -4.07 7.96 -16.13
C ALA A 161 -5.32 7.35 -16.80
N GLY A 162 -6.29 6.89 -16.01
CA GLY A 162 -7.53 6.31 -16.52
C GLY A 162 -8.49 5.97 -15.39
N LEU A 163 -9.78 5.89 -15.71
CA LEU A 163 -10.80 5.47 -14.76
C LEU A 163 -11.91 4.69 -15.47
N THR A 164 -12.21 3.50 -14.98
CA THR A 164 -13.35 2.68 -15.42
C THR A 164 -14.28 2.42 -14.25
N ALA A 165 -15.59 2.53 -14.46
CA ALA A 165 -16.59 2.30 -13.42
C ALA A 165 -17.65 1.29 -13.86
N HIS A 166 -18.05 0.43 -12.92
CA HIS A 166 -19.12 -0.54 -13.08
C HIS A 166 -20.13 -0.35 -11.96
N LEU A 167 -21.32 0.16 -12.29
CA LEU A 167 -22.38 0.36 -11.30
C LEU A 167 -23.39 -0.79 -11.36
N ARG A 168 -23.99 -1.10 -10.21
CA ARG A 168 -24.98 -2.15 -10.07
C ARG A 168 -26.19 -1.62 -9.34
N ALA A 169 -27.34 -1.67 -10.01
CA ALA A 169 -28.62 -1.29 -9.44
C ALA A 169 -29.39 -2.54 -9.00
N GLY A 170 -29.73 -2.63 -7.73
CA GLY A 170 -30.28 -3.84 -7.11
C GLY A 170 -31.59 -3.59 -6.39
N ALA A 171 -32.36 -4.66 -6.16
CA ALA A 171 -33.50 -4.67 -5.26
C ALA A 171 -33.59 -6.02 -4.53
N PRO A 172 -34.08 -6.07 -3.29
CA PRO A 172 -34.16 -7.32 -2.52
C PRO A 172 -34.88 -8.43 -3.29
N GLY A 173 -34.20 -9.57 -3.49
CA GLY A 173 -34.77 -10.75 -4.16
C GLY A 173 -34.84 -10.67 -5.69
N LYS A 174 -34.22 -9.66 -6.32
CA LYS A 174 -34.05 -9.57 -7.78
C LYS A 174 -32.57 -9.64 -8.15
N ALA A 175 -32.28 -10.02 -9.40
CA ALA A 175 -30.93 -9.93 -9.93
C ALA A 175 -30.53 -8.45 -10.12
N ASP A 176 -29.27 -8.13 -9.85
CA ASP A 176 -28.72 -6.81 -10.07
C ASP A 176 -28.69 -6.47 -11.56
N GLN A 177 -28.92 -5.20 -11.87
CA GLN A 177 -28.84 -4.65 -13.21
C GLN A 177 -27.54 -3.88 -13.37
N ALA A 178 -26.77 -4.22 -14.39
CA ALA A 178 -25.53 -3.53 -14.72
C ALA A 178 -25.83 -2.16 -15.33
N VAL A 179 -25.03 -1.17 -14.96
CA VAL A 179 -24.96 0.13 -15.59
C VAL A 179 -23.50 0.31 -16.01
N ASP A 180 -23.26 0.20 -17.31
CA ASP A 180 -21.92 0.25 -17.88
C ASP A 180 -21.58 1.69 -18.23
N CYS A 181 -20.48 2.21 -17.67
CA CYS A 181 -20.01 3.55 -17.94
C CYS A 181 -18.76 3.52 -18.84
N ASP A 182 -18.70 4.41 -19.82
CA ASP A 182 -17.55 4.56 -20.70
C ASP A 182 -16.29 4.89 -19.90
N ALA A 183 -15.15 4.33 -20.33
CA ALA A 183 -13.86 4.61 -19.71
C ALA A 183 -13.48 6.09 -19.86
N TYR A 184 -12.97 6.69 -18.79
CA TYR A 184 -12.37 8.01 -18.81
C TYR A 184 -10.87 7.89 -19.08
N PRO A 185 -10.32 8.58 -20.11
CA PRO A 185 -8.93 8.41 -20.53
C PRO A 185 -7.90 9.13 -19.66
N GLY A 186 -8.31 9.80 -18.57
CA GLY A 186 -7.39 10.47 -17.64
C GLY A 186 -6.65 11.68 -18.24
N GLY A 187 -5.51 12.02 -17.65
CA GLY A 187 -4.59 13.09 -18.02
C GLY A 187 -4.43 14.21 -16.98
N GLU A 188 -5.24 14.20 -15.93
CA GLU A 188 -5.34 15.29 -14.95
C GLU A 188 -4.43 15.07 -13.75
N THR A 189 -3.73 16.11 -13.31
CA THR A 189 -2.99 16.10 -12.05
C THR A 189 -3.98 16.25 -10.89
N LEU A 190 -4.04 15.24 -10.01
CA LEU A 190 -4.93 15.23 -8.84
C LEU A 190 -4.29 15.90 -7.63
N GLY A 191 -2.97 15.87 -7.54
CA GLY A 191 -2.24 16.36 -6.39
C GLY A 191 -0.75 16.42 -6.61
N SER A 192 -0.07 17.21 -5.79
CA SER A 192 1.38 17.25 -5.75
C SER A 192 1.91 17.19 -4.33
N ALA A 193 3.10 16.62 -4.19
CA ALA A 193 3.87 16.59 -2.96
C ALA A 193 5.26 17.17 -3.24
N ALA A 194 5.73 18.02 -2.33
CA ALA A 194 7.12 18.45 -2.34
C ALA A 194 7.98 17.36 -1.71
N VAL A 195 8.85 16.75 -2.50
CA VAL A 195 9.75 15.70 -2.06
C VAL A 195 11.07 16.33 -1.66
N THR A 196 11.21 16.54 -0.35
CA THR A 196 12.44 17.09 0.20
C THR A 196 13.52 16.02 0.18
N ALA A 197 14.75 16.42 -0.15
CA ALA A 197 15.90 15.56 0.06
C ALA A 197 15.83 14.96 1.46
N ALA A 198 16.05 13.65 1.57
CA ALA A 198 16.32 13.06 2.87
C ALA A 198 17.35 13.95 3.55
N PRO A 199 17.09 14.41 4.80
CA PRO A 199 18.03 15.27 5.50
C PRO A 199 19.35 14.59 5.33
N ALA A 200 20.30 15.29 4.69
CA ALA A 200 21.64 14.81 4.57
C ALA A 200 22.07 14.63 6.03
N GLN A 201 21.90 13.41 6.56
CA GLN A 201 22.66 12.93 7.68
C GLN A 201 24.04 13.39 7.30
N ARG A 202 24.61 14.30 8.10
CA ARG A 202 25.92 14.89 7.80
C ARG A 202 26.83 13.72 7.52
N ARG A 203 26.97 13.38 6.24
CA ARG A 203 28.12 12.74 5.68
C ARG A 203 29.14 13.82 6.01
N GLN A 204 29.87 13.60 7.10
CA GLN A 204 31.19 14.18 7.22
C GLN A 204 31.80 14.10 5.82
N PRO A 205 32.40 15.19 5.29
CA PRO A 205 32.91 15.22 3.93
C PRO A 205 33.66 13.92 3.63
N VAL A 206 33.01 13.01 2.91
CA VAL A 206 33.69 11.87 2.35
C VAL A 206 34.46 12.51 1.21
N ALA A 207 35.79 12.52 1.35
CA ALA A 207 36.71 12.85 0.27
C ALA A 207 36.21 12.18 -1.02
N PRO A 208 36.40 12.79 -2.20
CA PRO A 208 35.87 12.28 -3.46
C PRO A 208 36.04 10.76 -3.53
N MET A 209 34.93 10.04 -3.45
CA MET A 209 34.88 8.61 -3.64
C MET A 209 35.20 8.40 -5.12
N ASP A 210 36.40 7.92 -5.37
CA ASP A 210 36.70 7.16 -6.57
C ASP A 210 35.61 6.09 -6.76
N GLU A 211 35.35 5.73 -8.03
CA GLU A 211 34.50 4.62 -8.42
C GLU A 211 34.60 3.44 -7.44
N PRO A 212 33.51 2.71 -7.16
CA PRO A 212 33.51 1.63 -6.18
C PRO A 212 34.63 0.66 -6.52
N SER A 213 35.71 0.76 -5.74
CA SER A 213 36.81 -0.16 -5.76
C SER A 213 36.22 -1.52 -5.46
N ALA A 214 36.06 -2.33 -6.50
CA ALA A 214 35.98 -3.76 -6.35
C ALA A 214 37.13 -4.16 -5.42
N ASN A 215 36.78 -4.69 -4.25
CA ASN A 215 37.65 -5.26 -3.21
C ASN A 215 38.20 -4.27 -2.17
N ALA A 216 37.72 -4.42 -0.91
CA ALA A 216 38.52 -4.36 0.34
C ALA A 216 37.68 -4.41 1.64
N GLY A 217 36.37 -4.70 1.60
CA GLY A 217 35.61 -4.95 2.82
C GLY A 217 35.98 -6.30 3.45
N LEU A 218 36.20 -6.34 4.76
CA LEU A 218 36.36 -7.55 5.55
C LEU A 218 35.07 -8.38 5.44
N LYS A 219 35.15 -9.51 4.71
CA LYS A 219 34.03 -10.43 4.56
C LYS A 219 33.88 -11.28 5.82
N VAL A 220 32.69 -11.28 6.40
CA VAL A 220 32.35 -12.07 7.59
C VAL A 220 31.14 -12.95 7.26
N THR A 221 31.19 -14.24 7.60
CA THR A 221 30.09 -15.18 7.33
C THR A 221 29.57 -15.79 8.63
N PHE A 222 28.25 -15.85 8.77
CA PHE A 222 27.57 -16.42 9.93
C PHE A 222 26.57 -17.50 9.52
N ASP A 223 26.49 -18.58 10.31
CA ASP A 223 25.28 -19.39 10.36
C ASP A 223 24.19 -18.58 11.08
N VAL A 224 22.99 -18.60 10.50
CA VAL A 224 21.79 -17.98 11.06
C VAL A 224 20.89 -19.09 11.58
N ASN A 225 20.50 -18.98 12.85
CA ASN A 225 19.43 -19.78 13.44
C ASN A 225 18.45 -18.83 14.12
N ALA A 226 17.25 -18.71 13.57
CA ALA A 226 16.24 -17.83 14.10
C ALA A 226 14.98 -18.60 14.49
N VAL A 227 14.33 -18.14 15.55
CA VAL A 227 12.98 -18.57 15.94
C VAL A 227 12.11 -17.33 15.97
N ASN A 228 11.09 -17.29 15.12
CA ASN A 228 10.10 -16.22 15.09
C ASN A 228 8.76 -16.76 15.62
N THR A 229 8.20 -16.13 16.65
CA THR A 229 6.87 -16.47 17.14
C THR A 229 5.84 -15.62 16.40
N ILE A 230 4.97 -16.26 15.61
CA ILE A 230 3.86 -15.57 14.94
C ILE A 230 2.82 -15.23 16.00
N ALA A 231 2.76 -13.98 16.43
CA ALA A 231 2.05 -13.56 17.64
C ALA A 231 0.54 -13.88 17.60
N LYS A 232 -0.09 -13.75 16.41
CA LYS A 232 -1.53 -14.01 16.23
C LYS A 232 -1.93 -15.45 16.51
N ILE A 233 -1.10 -16.42 16.14
CA ILE A 233 -1.39 -17.85 16.29
C ILE A 233 -0.59 -18.50 17.42
N GLY A 234 0.44 -17.83 17.95
CA GLY A 234 1.28 -18.32 19.04
C GLY A 234 2.14 -19.52 18.64
N VAL A 235 2.61 -19.55 17.39
CA VAL A 235 3.44 -20.65 16.86
C VAL A 235 4.84 -20.14 16.56
N ASP A 236 5.83 -20.96 16.90
CA ASP A 236 7.23 -20.72 16.62
C ASP A 236 7.61 -21.28 15.25
N LEU A 237 8.17 -20.43 14.40
CA LEU A 237 8.78 -20.79 13.13
C LEU A 237 10.30 -20.78 13.28
N SER A 238 10.92 -21.94 13.09
CA SER A 238 12.38 -22.06 13.06
C SER A 238 12.90 -21.85 11.64
N ILE A 239 13.91 -20.99 11.50
CA ILE A 239 14.48 -20.56 10.23
C ILE A 239 16.01 -20.69 10.33
N THR A 240 16.63 -21.30 9.33
CA THR A 240 18.09 -21.42 9.21
C THR A 240 18.58 -20.71 7.95
N GLY A 241 19.88 -20.46 7.88
CA GLY A 241 20.50 -19.92 6.68
C GLY A 241 21.89 -19.37 6.92
N ASP A 242 22.34 -18.55 5.97
CA ASP A 242 23.65 -17.92 5.95
C ASP A 242 23.52 -16.41 5.87
N LEU A 243 24.33 -15.70 6.65
CA LEU A 243 24.52 -14.25 6.55
C LEU A 243 25.96 -13.97 6.15
N VAL A 244 26.14 -13.32 5.00
CA VAL A 244 27.44 -12.84 4.54
C VAL A 244 27.45 -11.31 4.61
N THR A 245 28.32 -10.75 5.43
CA THR A 245 28.49 -9.31 5.56
C THR A 245 29.86 -8.85 5.10
N PHE A 246 29.94 -7.58 4.73
CA PHE A 246 31.15 -6.86 4.39
C PHE A 246 31.24 -5.65 5.31
N LEU A 247 32.34 -5.58 6.06
CA LEU A 247 32.67 -4.46 6.93
C LEU A 247 33.83 -3.70 6.29
N ASP A 248 33.77 -2.37 6.23
CA ASP A 248 34.95 -1.57 5.87
C ASP A 248 35.78 -1.29 7.14
N PRO A 249 36.94 -1.96 7.35
CA PRO A 249 37.74 -1.78 8.56
C PRO A 249 38.47 -0.42 8.58
N PHE A 250 38.49 0.30 7.46
CA PHE A 250 39.15 1.61 7.33
C PHE A 250 38.17 2.77 7.46
N ALA A 251 36.86 2.50 7.40
CA ALA A 251 35.83 3.49 7.64
C ALA A 251 35.81 3.93 9.13
N PRO A 252 35.53 5.20 9.42
CA PRO A 252 35.41 5.69 10.79
C PRO A 252 34.28 4.95 11.53
N PRO A 253 34.46 4.59 12.82
CA PRO A 253 33.39 3.97 13.60
C PRO A 253 32.24 4.97 13.83
N PRO A 254 30.97 4.54 13.75
CA PRO A 254 30.55 3.17 13.41
C PRO A 254 30.70 2.90 11.90
N SER A 255 31.43 1.85 11.55
CA SER A 255 31.77 1.50 10.17
C SER A 255 30.53 0.93 9.46
N PRO A 256 30.28 1.28 8.19
CA PRO A 256 29.13 0.75 7.46
C PRO A 256 29.24 -0.77 7.29
N VAL A 257 28.11 -1.43 7.42
CA VAL A 257 27.94 -2.87 7.18
C VAL A 257 26.93 -3.04 6.05
N THR A 258 27.32 -3.82 5.05
CA THR A 258 26.40 -4.34 4.04
C THR A 258 26.48 -5.86 4.02
N GLY A 259 25.45 -6.52 3.50
CA GLY A 259 25.47 -7.97 3.42
C GLY A 259 24.27 -8.55 2.69
N THR A 260 24.32 -9.87 2.56
CA THR A 260 23.25 -10.68 1.99
C THR A 260 22.89 -11.78 2.97
N LEU A 261 21.61 -11.86 3.30
CA LEU A 261 20.99 -12.91 4.07
C LEU A 261 20.35 -13.92 3.12
N THR A 262 20.74 -15.19 3.21
CA THR A 262 20.14 -16.28 2.45
C THR A 262 19.55 -17.27 3.44
N LEU A 263 18.22 -17.45 3.41
CA LEU A 263 17.52 -18.35 4.32
C LEU A 263 17.14 -19.64 3.61
N ASP A 264 17.25 -20.76 4.32
CA ASP A 264 16.83 -22.06 3.83
C ASP A 264 15.30 -22.13 3.76
N PRO A 265 14.73 -22.72 2.70
CA PRO A 265 13.30 -22.98 2.65
C PRO A 265 12.85 -23.85 3.83
N VAL A 266 11.79 -23.43 4.53
CA VAL A 266 11.15 -24.26 5.55
C VAL A 266 10.15 -25.18 4.86
N LYS A 267 10.37 -26.49 4.96
CA LYS A 267 9.50 -27.50 4.34
C LYS A 267 8.59 -28.12 5.40
N ASP A 268 7.33 -28.31 5.04
CA ASP A 268 6.30 -28.94 5.89
C ASP A 268 6.18 -28.29 7.29
N ALA A 269 6.24 -26.96 7.34
CA ALA A 269 6.01 -26.18 8.56
C ALA A 269 4.62 -26.49 9.13
N TYR A 270 4.57 -26.86 10.40
CA TYR A 270 3.33 -27.20 11.11
C TYR A 270 2.85 -26.00 11.94
N LEU A 271 1.66 -25.51 11.63
CA LEU A 271 1.00 -24.40 12.30
C LEU A 271 -0.36 -24.86 12.83
N VAL A 272 -0.78 -24.36 13.99
CA VAL A 272 -2.14 -24.58 14.51
C VAL A 272 -2.91 -23.26 14.47
N VAL A 273 -3.71 -23.09 13.43
CA VAL A 273 -4.57 -21.92 13.27
C VAL A 273 -5.81 -22.08 14.15
N PHE A 274 -6.33 -20.97 14.69
CA PHE A 274 -7.46 -20.95 15.63
C PHE A 274 -7.32 -21.88 16.85
N ARG A 275 -6.10 -22.35 17.17
CA ARG A 275 -5.77 -23.29 18.27
C ARG A 275 -6.32 -24.72 18.13
N PHE A 276 -6.98 -25.06 17.03
CA PHE A 276 -7.50 -26.42 16.81
C PHE A 276 -7.34 -26.92 15.37
N MET A 277 -6.95 -26.05 14.44
CA MET A 277 -6.92 -26.37 13.01
C MET A 277 -5.48 -26.57 12.54
N PRO A 278 -5.03 -27.82 12.32
CA PRO A 278 -3.69 -28.09 11.85
C PRO A 278 -3.53 -27.65 10.39
N VAL A 279 -2.45 -26.92 10.13
CA VAL A 279 -2.06 -26.44 8.81
C VAL A 279 -0.60 -26.83 8.58
N HIS A 280 -0.33 -27.40 7.42
CA HIS A 280 1.01 -27.64 6.92
C HIS A 280 1.29 -26.71 5.75
N ASN A 281 2.50 -26.17 5.65
CA ASN A 281 2.88 -25.36 4.50
C ASN A 281 4.39 -25.38 4.28
N ASP A 282 4.79 -24.95 3.09
CA ASP A 282 6.17 -24.57 2.84
C ASP A 282 6.33 -23.06 2.89
N ILE A 283 7.53 -22.62 3.26
CA ILE A 283 7.94 -21.23 3.22
C ILE A 283 9.24 -21.12 2.42
N GLU A 284 9.23 -20.26 1.41
CA GLU A 284 10.43 -19.89 0.66
C GLU A 284 10.79 -18.43 0.94
N PHE A 285 12.07 -18.10 0.76
CA PHE A 285 12.59 -16.77 1.02
C PHE A 285 13.33 -16.25 -0.20
N LYS A 286 13.23 -14.95 -0.48
CA LYS A 286 14.20 -14.29 -1.37
C LYS A 286 15.47 -13.95 -0.58
N PRO A 287 16.65 -13.94 -1.24
CA PRO A 287 17.85 -13.35 -0.65
C PRO A 287 17.57 -11.92 -0.21
N GLY A 288 17.90 -11.63 1.04
CA GLY A 288 17.65 -10.37 1.72
C GLY A 288 18.87 -9.47 1.76
N ALA A 289 18.69 -8.16 1.60
CA ALA A 289 19.75 -7.20 1.88
C ALA A 289 19.89 -6.99 3.39
N VAL A 290 21.14 -6.84 3.86
CA VAL A 290 21.45 -6.41 5.23
C VAL A 290 22.22 -5.11 5.16
N THR A 291 21.79 -4.11 5.90
CA THR A 291 22.45 -2.81 5.96
C THR A 291 22.51 -2.29 7.40
N GLY A 292 23.51 -1.47 7.70
CA GLY A 292 23.62 -0.83 9.00
C GLY A 292 25.05 -0.45 9.33
N THR A 293 25.42 -0.56 10.60
CA THR A 293 26.73 -0.16 11.08
C THR A 293 27.27 -1.11 12.15
N ALA A 294 28.60 -1.10 12.34
CA ALA A 294 29.27 -1.84 13.39
C ALA A 294 30.43 -1.03 14.00
N GLU A 295 30.60 -1.17 15.31
CA GLU A 295 31.74 -0.65 16.06
C GLU A 295 32.57 -1.83 16.58
N MET A 296 33.81 -1.94 16.10
CA MET A 296 34.72 -3.00 16.51
C MET A 296 35.33 -2.67 17.87
N ASP A 297 35.19 -3.58 18.84
CA ASP A 297 35.94 -3.58 20.09
C ASP A 297 37.00 -4.68 20.05
N ILE A 298 38.24 -4.25 19.77
CA ILE A 298 39.44 -5.09 19.72
C ILE A 298 40.34 -4.90 20.95
N THR A 299 39.88 -4.16 21.97
CA THR A 299 40.70 -3.79 23.13
C THR A 299 40.87 -4.92 24.15
N GLY A 300 40.07 -5.99 24.03
CA GLY A 300 40.14 -7.20 24.86
C GLY A 300 39.80 -8.47 24.07
N GLN A 301 39.95 -9.63 24.72
CA GLN A 301 39.54 -10.93 24.17
C GLN A 301 38.31 -11.46 24.94
N PRO A 302 37.29 -12.00 24.25
CA PRO A 302 37.17 -12.12 22.80
C PRO A 302 36.89 -10.78 22.12
N TRP A 303 37.33 -10.62 20.86
CA TRP A 303 36.96 -9.48 20.03
C TRP A 303 35.45 -9.43 19.84
N LYS A 304 34.88 -8.22 19.86
CA LYS A 304 33.45 -8.00 19.69
C LYS A 304 33.19 -6.94 18.63
N ALA A 305 32.02 -6.97 18.03
CA ALA A 305 31.47 -5.86 17.26
C ALA A 305 30.09 -5.51 17.80
N LYS A 306 29.89 -4.25 18.16
CA LYS A 306 28.56 -3.73 18.47
C LYS A 306 27.87 -3.35 17.17
N VAL A 307 26.78 -4.01 16.84
CA VAL A 307 26.05 -3.82 15.57
C VAL A 307 24.73 -3.10 15.78
N ASP A 308 24.33 -2.34 14.76
CA ASP A 308 22.98 -1.79 14.58
C ASP A 308 22.63 -1.95 13.09
N THR A 309 21.87 -2.98 12.77
CA THR A 309 21.60 -3.42 11.39
C THR A 309 20.14 -3.75 11.18
N VAL A 310 19.68 -3.69 9.93
CA VAL A 310 18.36 -4.13 9.51
C VAL A 310 18.52 -5.12 8.37
N SER A 311 17.83 -6.26 8.47
CA SER A 311 17.74 -7.27 7.41
C SER A 311 16.37 -7.24 6.77
N ASP A 312 16.34 -7.35 5.45
CA ASP A 312 15.11 -7.43 4.65
C ASP A 312 14.80 -8.89 4.31
N ILE A 313 13.58 -9.35 4.59
CA ILE A 313 13.17 -10.73 4.31
C ILE A 313 11.82 -10.71 3.59
N GLU A 314 11.77 -11.22 2.37
CA GLU A 314 10.50 -11.50 1.68
C GLU A 314 10.18 -12.99 1.76
N LEU A 315 8.94 -13.31 2.11
CA LEU A 315 8.47 -14.67 2.34
C LEU A 315 7.44 -15.05 1.28
N ARG A 316 7.53 -16.29 0.78
CA ARG A 316 6.50 -16.93 -0.05
C ARG A 316 5.87 -18.05 0.73
N LEU A 317 4.55 -18.14 0.69
CA LEU A 317 3.80 -19.26 1.21
C LEU A 317 3.36 -20.15 0.05
N HIS A 318 3.63 -21.46 0.13
CA HIS A 318 3.12 -22.41 -0.87
C HIS A 318 2.90 -23.80 -0.29
N ARG A 319 2.26 -24.68 -1.06
CA ARG A 319 1.88 -26.05 -0.63
C ARG A 319 1.12 -26.07 0.71
N VAL A 320 0.17 -25.17 0.86
CA VAL A 320 -0.64 -25.06 2.08
C VAL A 320 -1.68 -26.17 2.12
N ARG A 321 -1.73 -26.90 3.23
CA ARG A 321 -2.65 -28.00 3.49
C ARG A 321 -3.35 -27.79 4.82
N GLN A 322 -4.66 -27.76 4.80
CA GLN A 322 -5.49 -27.68 5.99
C GLN A 322 -6.16 -29.04 6.19
N ASP A 323 -5.88 -29.69 7.33
CA ASP A 323 -6.42 -31.03 7.62
C ASP A 323 -6.22 -32.04 6.46
N GLY A 324 -5.04 -31.98 5.82
CA GLY A 324 -4.68 -32.82 4.68
C GLY A 324 -5.28 -32.41 3.33
N VAL A 325 -6.13 -31.38 3.28
CA VAL A 325 -6.70 -30.83 2.04
C VAL A 325 -5.85 -29.67 1.54
N ASP A 326 -5.43 -29.70 0.27
CA ASP A 326 -4.69 -28.61 -0.34
C ASP A 326 -5.54 -27.34 -0.44
N LEU A 327 -5.04 -26.25 0.14
CA LEU A 327 -5.55 -24.90 -0.07
C LEU A 327 -4.81 -24.30 -1.26
N ALA A 328 -5.57 -23.89 -2.29
CA ALA A 328 -5.02 -23.48 -3.57
C ALA A 328 -4.49 -22.03 -3.55
N VAL A 329 -3.46 -21.76 -2.74
CA VAL A 329 -2.82 -20.45 -2.57
C VAL A 329 -2.03 -19.96 -3.79
N GLY A 330 -1.75 -20.83 -4.76
CA GLY A 330 -1.07 -20.45 -5.99
C GLY A 330 0.42 -20.16 -5.81
N ASP A 331 1.05 -19.77 -6.93
CA ASP A 331 2.49 -19.55 -6.97
C ASP A 331 2.91 -18.13 -6.52
N ASN A 332 1.98 -17.18 -6.47
CA ASN A 332 2.29 -15.77 -6.24
C ASN A 332 1.96 -15.29 -4.82
N CYS A 333 1.71 -16.21 -3.88
CA CYS A 333 1.41 -15.86 -2.49
C CYS A 333 2.68 -15.42 -1.75
N TRP A 334 2.96 -14.11 -1.79
CA TRP A 334 4.15 -13.47 -1.21
C TRP A 334 3.77 -12.44 -0.17
N THR A 335 4.68 -12.08 0.73
CA THR A 335 4.54 -10.84 1.50
C THR A 335 4.52 -9.64 0.55
N ALA A 336 3.61 -8.69 0.78
CA ALA A 336 3.45 -7.48 -0.02
C ALA A 336 4.69 -6.55 -0.02
N GLY A 337 5.57 -6.74 0.96
CA GLY A 337 6.87 -6.07 1.04
C GLY A 337 7.83 -6.83 1.95
N PRO A 338 9.08 -6.36 2.09
CA PRO A 338 10.07 -7.00 2.96
C PRO A 338 9.71 -6.86 4.44
N MET A 339 9.75 -7.96 5.18
CA MET A 339 9.80 -7.98 6.63
C MET A 339 11.15 -7.41 7.08
N LYS A 340 11.12 -6.33 7.85
CA LYS A 340 12.31 -5.68 8.40
C LYS A 340 12.67 -6.30 9.75
N VAL A 341 13.87 -6.86 9.87
CA VAL A 341 14.38 -7.46 11.12
C VAL A 341 15.55 -6.61 11.65
N PRO A 342 15.31 -5.74 12.66
CA PRO A 342 16.38 -4.99 13.28
C PRO A 342 17.19 -5.89 14.21
N LEU A 343 18.51 -5.82 14.12
CA LEU A 343 19.46 -6.50 14.99
C LEU A 343 20.40 -5.48 15.62
N LYS A 344 20.34 -5.38 16.95
CA LYS A 344 21.16 -4.48 17.74
C LYS A 344 21.76 -5.21 18.93
N GLY A 345 23.08 -5.12 19.09
CA GLY A 345 23.78 -5.74 20.22
C GLY A 345 25.22 -6.12 19.87
N ASP A 346 25.83 -6.92 20.73
CA ASP A 346 27.21 -7.36 20.56
C ASP A 346 27.29 -8.69 19.81
N ILE A 347 28.14 -8.76 18.78
CA ILE A 347 28.57 -9.98 18.12
C ILE A 347 29.96 -10.36 18.63
N ILE A 348 30.16 -11.63 18.95
CA ILE A 348 31.46 -12.21 19.28
C ILE A 348 32.18 -12.58 17.98
N LEU A 349 33.36 -12.00 17.74
CA LEU A 349 34.17 -12.21 16.53
C LEU A 349 35.20 -13.33 16.70
N VAL A 350 34.76 -14.46 17.25
CA VAL A 350 35.56 -15.69 17.37
C VAL A 350 34.87 -16.78 16.55
N PRO A 351 35.53 -17.42 15.57
CA PRO A 351 34.93 -18.52 14.81
C PRO A 351 34.35 -19.61 15.73
N GLY A 352 33.14 -20.05 15.43
CA GLY A 352 32.34 -20.98 16.25
C GLY A 352 31.60 -20.34 17.42
N ALA A 353 31.85 -19.07 17.75
CA ALA A 353 31.09 -18.39 18.79
C ALA A 353 29.70 -17.96 18.29
N THR A 354 28.70 -18.15 19.14
CA THR A 354 27.31 -17.77 18.88
C THR A 354 26.95 -16.51 19.65
N SER A 355 26.33 -15.56 18.96
CA SER A 355 25.74 -14.34 19.54
C SER A 355 24.22 -14.44 19.44
N GLU A 356 23.51 -14.16 20.53
CA GLU A 356 22.03 -14.22 20.57
C GLU A 356 21.43 -12.82 20.67
N PHE A 357 20.42 -12.57 19.84
CA PHE A 357 19.67 -11.33 19.76
C PHE A 357 18.20 -11.62 20.02
N LYS A 358 17.57 -10.77 20.84
CA LYS A 358 16.12 -10.73 20.99
C LYS A 358 15.63 -9.47 20.32
N THR A 359 14.74 -9.63 19.36
CA THR A 359 14.18 -8.54 18.58
C THR A 359 12.71 -8.78 18.32
N LYS A 360 12.08 -7.84 17.62
CA LYS A 360 10.74 -7.99 17.09
C LYS A 360 10.74 -7.58 15.62
N ALA A 361 9.87 -8.22 14.85
CA ALA A 361 9.66 -7.88 13.46
C ALA A 361 8.17 -7.89 13.12
N ASP A 362 7.76 -6.96 12.26
CA ASP A 362 6.40 -6.92 11.75
C ASP A 362 6.31 -7.84 10.55
N LEU A 363 5.35 -8.79 10.57
CA LEU A 363 5.09 -9.65 9.42
C LEU A 363 4.13 -8.91 8.49
N PRO A 364 4.55 -8.49 7.28
CA PRO A 364 3.71 -7.74 6.36
C PRO A 364 2.49 -8.54 5.90
N ALA A 365 1.52 -7.85 5.31
CA ALA A 365 0.41 -8.51 4.62
C ALA A 365 0.93 -9.44 3.52
N PHE A 366 0.16 -10.48 3.20
CA PHE A 366 0.38 -11.32 2.04
C PHE A 366 -0.47 -10.81 0.86
N THR A 367 0.07 -10.94 -0.34
CA THR A 367 -0.60 -10.63 -1.58
C THR A 367 -0.37 -11.71 -2.65
N GLY A 368 -1.29 -11.82 -3.61
CA GLY A 368 -1.20 -12.77 -4.72
C GLY A 368 -1.51 -14.21 -4.32
N CYS A 369 -2.17 -14.41 -3.18
CA CYS A 369 -2.63 -15.67 -2.66
C CYS A 369 -3.99 -16.05 -3.25
N GLY A 370 -4.04 -17.27 -3.78
CA GLY A 370 -5.25 -17.85 -4.36
C GLY A 370 -5.14 -18.06 -5.86
N THR A 371 -5.82 -19.09 -6.36
CA THR A 371 -5.88 -19.42 -7.80
C THR A 371 -7.27 -19.27 -8.40
N ARG A 372 -8.31 -19.27 -7.57
CA ARG A 372 -9.72 -19.18 -7.96
C ARG A 372 -10.50 -18.13 -7.18
N GLU A 373 -10.07 -17.88 -5.96
CA GLU A 373 -10.61 -16.86 -5.06
C GLU A 373 -9.43 -16.10 -4.46
N ASP A 374 -9.68 -14.87 -4.02
CA ASP A 374 -8.69 -14.06 -3.32
C ASP A 374 -8.53 -14.55 -1.87
N LEU A 375 -7.34 -15.07 -1.56
CA LEU A 375 -6.99 -15.56 -0.22
C LEU A 375 -6.13 -14.54 0.55
N ASP A 376 -5.79 -13.39 -0.04
CA ASP A 376 -4.96 -12.37 0.61
C ASP A 376 -5.52 -11.94 1.97
N PRO A 377 -6.83 -11.63 2.12
CA PRO A 377 -7.39 -11.24 3.40
C PRO A 377 -7.36 -12.36 4.44
N LEU A 378 -7.54 -13.61 4.00
CA LEU A 378 -7.51 -14.78 4.89
C LEU A 378 -6.09 -14.99 5.43
N ILE A 379 -5.10 -15.08 4.56
CA ILE A 379 -3.71 -15.33 4.95
C ILE A 379 -3.19 -14.15 5.80
N THR A 380 -3.39 -12.91 5.35
CA THR A 380 -3.02 -11.70 6.09
C THR A 380 -3.72 -11.62 7.45
N GLY A 381 -5.01 -11.93 7.50
CA GLY A 381 -5.80 -11.93 8.73
C GLY A 381 -5.25 -12.90 9.78
N LEU A 382 -4.77 -14.06 9.35
CA LEU A 382 -4.31 -15.14 10.21
C LEU A 382 -2.89 -14.93 10.76
N VAL A 383 -1.93 -14.58 9.90
CA VAL A 383 -0.50 -14.61 10.29
C VAL A 383 0.15 -13.24 10.37
N SER A 384 -0.22 -12.29 9.52
CA SER A 384 0.43 -10.98 9.45
C SER A 384 0.10 -10.11 10.66
N GLY A 385 1.03 -9.27 11.07
CA GLY A 385 0.81 -8.37 12.20
C GLY A 385 2.11 -7.84 12.79
N PRO A 386 2.01 -6.81 13.64
CA PRO A 386 3.18 -6.18 14.23
C PRO A 386 3.79 -6.99 15.37
N ASP A 387 5.02 -6.62 15.76
CA ASP A 387 5.64 -6.99 17.03
C ASP A 387 5.87 -8.50 17.25
N ASN A 388 6.04 -9.29 16.18
CA ASN A 388 6.33 -10.74 16.32
C ASN A 388 7.70 -10.92 16.99
N PRO A 389 7.77 -11.54 18.18
CA PRO A 389 9.03 -11.67 18.88
C PRO A 389 9.91 -12.71 18.16
N MET A 390 11.18 -12.36 18.01
CA MET A 390 12.15 -13.17 17.28
C MET A 390 13.43 -13.30 18.10
N THR A 391 13.95 -14.52 18.19
CA THR A 391 15.28 -14.80 18.73
C THR A 391 16.18 -15.18 17.57
N VAL A 392 17.25 -14.43 17.34
CA VAL A 392 18.22 -14.68 16.27
C VAL A 392 19.55 -15.07 16.89
N ARG A 393 20.12 -16.18 16.43
CA ARG A 393 21.45 -16.63 16.81
C ARG A 393 22.34 -16.58 15.58
N LEU A 394 23.43 -15.83 15.69
CA LEU A 394 24.46 -15.72 14.67
C LEU A 394 25.70 -16.46 15.18
N THR A 395 26.08 -17.54 14.50
CA THR A 395 27.32 -18.25 14.80
C THR A 395 28.36 -17.87 13.76
N LEU A 396 29.45 -17.24 14.19
CA LEU A 396 30.50 -16.83 13.27
C LEU A 396 31.16 -18.07 12.64
N LYS A 397 31.07 -18.23 11.32
CA LYS A 397 31.79 -19.28 10.60
C LYS A 397 33.25 -18.90 10.42
N CYS A 398 33.47 -17.73 9.85
CA CYS A 398 34.78 -17.30 9.36
C CYS A 398 34.80 -15.80 9.07
N ILE A 399 36.02 -15.26 9.06
CA ILE A 399 36.39 -13.91 8.63
C ILE A 399 37.42 -14.10 7.51
N GLU A 400 37.20 -13.53 6.33
CA GLU A 400 38.04 -13.69 5.12
C GLU A 400 38.14 -15.13 4.54
N THR A 401 38.92 -15.31 3.45
CA THR A 401 38.87 -16.38 2.43
C THR A 401 38.97 -17.84 2.88
N ASN A 402 39.16 -18.15 4.16
CA ASN A 402 39.18 -19.53 4.67
C ASN A 402 37.80 -20.05 5.08
N CYS A 403 36.76 -19.70 4.31
CA CYS A 403 35.41 -20.26 4.42
C CYS A 403 35.24 -21.44 3.45
N GLY A 404 36.23 -22.34 3.40
CA GLY A 404 36.30 -23.48 2.48
C GLY A 404 35.72 -24.75 3.06
#